data_AF-A0AAE1VC37-F1
#
_entry.id   AF-A0AAE1VC37-F1
#
_cell.length_a   1.000
_cell.length_b   1.000
_cell.length_c   1.000
_cell.angle_alpha   90.00
_cell.angle_beta   90.00
_cell.angle_gamma   90.00
#
_symmetry.space_group_name_H-M   'P 1'
#
loop_
_entity.id
_entity.type
_entity.pdbx_description
1 polymer ?
#
loop_
_entity_poly.entity_id
_entity_poly.type
_entity_poly.pdbx_seq_one_letter_code
_entity_poly.pdbx_strand_id
1 'polypeptide(L)'
;MSSSDSSSLETIEQEEFSVEPKRNIMPAWLGPFLKMTFFGSCLVHDEIQKNELNRYCITCDLALCRYCISTDKHNDHKLLKIYRHVYKDVVPLEEMDSHIDCSKIQPYKCNKKWVISLNPLPHCGSGSLIVGGPTCNICKRRLNDPDQFRFCCIACTVEALARKRNGDRGAIDDAFEVIQNVVIRRKRRRKGLPQRAPMK
;
A
#
# COMPACT_ATOMS: atom_id res chain seq x y z
N MET A 1 -68.97 7.30 -7.63
CA MET A 1 -68.45 5.97 -7.25
C MET A 1 -67.45 5.57 -8.32
N SER A 2 -66.26 5.18 -7.86
CA SER A 2 -65.14 4.54 -8.57
C SER A 2 -64.53 5.23 -9.80
N SER A 3 -63.24 5.22 -10.05
CA SER A 3 -61.98 5.02 -9.31
C SER A 3 -60.89 5.18 -10.38
N SER A 4 -59.82 5.89 -10.01
CA SER A 4 -58.39 5.62 -10.29
C SER A 4 -58.04 4.31 -11.02
N ASP A 5 -56.99 4.14 -11.83
CA ASP A 5 -55.73 4.86 -12.08
C ASP A 5 -55.17 4.34 -13.42
N SER A 6 -54.34 5.10 -14.13
CA SER A 6 -53.36 4.53 -15.08
C SER A 6 -52.20 5.49 -15.35
N SER A 7 -51.10 5.19 -14.65
CA SER A 7 -49.70 5.16 -15.11
C SER A 7 -49.17 6.38 -15.87
N SER A 8 -48.44 7.23 -15.14
CA SER A 8 -47.40 8.09 -15.72
C SER A 8 -46.03 7.45 -15.43
N LEU A 9 -45.32 7.11 -16.50
CA LEU A 9 -43.94 6.64 -16.50
C LEU A 9 -43.03 7.82 -16.12
N GLU A 10 -42.45 7.78 -14.93
CA GLU A 10 -41.29 8.60 -14.62
C GLU A 10 -40.03 7.84 -15.01
N THR A 11 -39.42 8.29 -16.10
CA THR A 11 -38.11 7.83 -16.57
C THR A 11 -37.05 8.31 -15.57
N ILE A 12 -36.59 7.41 -14.71
CA ILE A 12 -35.42 7.63 -13.86
C ILE A 12 -34.19 7.50 -14.76
N GLU A 13 -33.61 8.64 -15.13
CA GLU A 13 -32.32 8.69 -15.83
C GLU A 13 -31.23 8.19 -14.88
N GLN A 14 -30.62 7.07 -15.25
CA GLN A 14 -29.45 6.52 -14.59
C GLN A 14 -28.25 7.39 -14.95
N GLU A 15 -27.76 8.19 -13.99
CA GLU A 15 -26.46 8.83 -14.10
C GLU A 15 -25.37 7.74 -14.12
N GLU A 16 -24.86 7.45 -15.33
CA GLU A 16 -23.67 6.66 -15.58
C GLU A 16 -22.45 7.39 -14.97
N PHE A 17 -22.15 7.11 -13.70
CA PHE A 17 -20.89 7.52 -13.06
C PHE A 17 -19.74 6.76 -13.71
N SER A 18 -19.21 7.35 -14.78
CA SER A 18 -18.00 6.89 -15.46
C SER A 18 -16.83 6.94 -14.47
N VAL A 19 -16.50 5.80 -13.87
CA VAL A 19 -15.28 5.65 -13.06
C VAL A 19 -14.10 5.67 -14.04
N GLU A 20 -13.59 6.86 -14.33
CA GLU A 20 -12.30 6.99 -15.00
C GLU A 20 -11.26 6.24 -14.17
N PRO A 21 -10.42 5.37 -14.78
CA PRO A 21 -9.36 4.71 -14.05
C PRO A 21 -8.40 5.80 -13.58
N LYS A 22 -8.47 6.14 -12.27
CA LYS A 22 -7.51 7.02 -11.62
C LYS A 22 -6.12 6.53 -12.00
N ARG A 23 -5.45 7.28 -12.87
CA ARG A 23 -4.04 7.04 -13.17
C ARG A 23 -3.37 7.13 -11.80
N ASN A 24 -2.71 6.04 -11.36
CA ASN A 24 -1.94 6.04 -10.12
C ASN A 24 -0.75 6.97 -10.30
N ILE A 25 -1.01 8.28 -10.18
CA ILE A 25 -0.01 9.33 -10.22
C ILE A 25 0.61 9.33 -8.84
N MET A 26 1.88 8.93 -8.81
CA MET A 26 2.68 9.00 -7.60
C MET A 26 2.78 10.46 -7.15
N PRO A 27 2.56 10.77 -5.86
CA PRO A 27 2.79 12.11 -5.36
C PRO A 27 4.25 12.53 -5.57
N ALA A 28 4.47 13.75 -6.02
CA ALA A 28 5.81 14.26 -6.33
C ALA A 28 6.78 14.22 -5.14
N TRP A 29 6.26 14.38 -3.92
CA TRP A 29 7.03 14.36 -2.67
C TRP A 29 7.57 12.97 -2.31
N LEU A 30 6.98 11.88 -2.84
CA LEU A 30 7.33 10.52 -2.41
C LEU A 30 8.75 10.11 -2.84
N GLY A 31 9.20 10.58 -4.01
CA GLY A 31 10.57 10.33 -4.49
C GLY A 31 11.64 10.97 -3.60
N PRO A 32 11.58 12.30 -3.35
CA PRO A 32 12.43 12.99 -2.38
C PRO A 32 12.39 12.36 -0.98
N PHE A 33 11.19 12.07 -0.47
CA PHE A 33 10.99 11.43 0.83
C PHE A 33 11.79 10.13 0.98
N LEU A 34 11.79 9.25 -0.03
CA LEU A 34 12.53 7.99 0.01
C LEU A 34 14.06 8.15 -0.03
N LYS A 35 14.56 9.31 -0.47
CA LYS A 35 15.99 9.64 -0.53
C LYS A 35 16.48 10.35 0.74
N MET A 36 15.58 10.79 1.61
CA MET A 36 15.95 11.48 2.83
C MET A 36 16.65 10.56 3.83
N THR A 37 17.53 11.15 4.63
CA THR A 37 18.13 10.51 5.79
C THR A 37 17.47 11.04 7.06
N PHE A 38 16.89 10.14 7.84
CA PHE A 38 16.25 10.46 9.10
C PHE A 38 17.16 10.15 10.29
N PHE A 39 16.80 10.69 11.46
CA PHE A 39 17.51 10.50 12.73
C PHE A 39 18.93 11.11 12.80
N GLY A 40 19.31 11.94 11.81
CA GLY A 40 20.46 12.84 11.94
C GLY A 40 20.15 14.03 12.86
N SER A 41 21.20 14.76 13.26
CA SER A 41 21.07 16.00 14.04
C SER A 41 20.54 17.14 13.18
N CYS A 42 19.66 17.97 13.74
CA CYS A 42 19.20 19.18 13.09
C CYS A 42 20.28 20.26 13.16
N LEU A 43 20.79 20.70 12.00
CA LEU A 43 21.83 21.74 11.92
C LEU A 43 21.42 23.10 12.51
N VAL A 44 20.12 23.42 12.48
CA VAL A 44 19.59 24.67 13.06
C VAL A 44 19.52 24.61 14.59
N HIS A 45 19.37 23.41 15.15
CA HIS A 45 19.20 23.19 16.58
C HIS A 45 20.28 22.24 17.12
N ASP A 46 21.51 22.33 16.60
CA ASP A 46 22.55 21.32 16.85
C ASP A 46 22.98 21.28 18.32
N GLU A 47 23.00 22.45 18.96
CA GLU A 47 23.36 22.61 20.38
C GLU A 47 22.28 22.12 21.36
N ILE A 48 21.08 21.78 20.85
CA ILE A 48 19.94 21.43 21.70
C ILE A 48 19.69 19.92 21.67
N GLN A 49 19.56 19.32 22.85
CA GLN A 49 19.25 17.90 22.97
C GLN A 49 17.90 17.50 22.33
N LYS A 50 17.85 16.25 21.85
CA LYS A 50 16.67 15.64 21.19
C LYS A 50 16.23 16.44 19.96
N ASN A 51 17.20 16.84 19.15
CA ASN A 51 17.06 17.55 17.88
C ASN A 51 17.07 16.60 16.66
N GLU A 52 16.82 15.31 16.86
CA GLU A 52 16.80 14.32 15.79
C GLU A 52 15.73 14.64 14.73
N LEU A 53 16.11 14.49 13.45
CA LEU A 53 15.22 14.64 12.30
C LEU A 53 14.32 13.39 12.16
N ASN A 54 13.25 13.32 12.95
CA ASN A 54 12.34 12.16 13.03
C ASN A 54 10.91 12.48 12.55
N ARG A 55 10.75 13.58 11.80
CA ARG A 55 9.50 13.99 11.17
C ARG A 55 9.78 14.42 9.74
N TYR A 56 8.80 14.25 8.88
CA TYR A 56 8.86 14.72 7.51
C TYR A 56 7.64 15.59 7.21
N CYS A 57 7.86 16.78 6.68
CA CYS A 57 6.80 17.67 6.25
C CYS A 57 6.56 17.49 4.76
N ILE A 58 5.40 16.93 4.40
CA ILE A 58 5.01 16.69 3.01
C ILE A 58 4.85 18.02 2.26
N THR A 59 4.30 19.05 2.92
CA THR A 59 4.08 20.37 2.30
C THR A 59 5.39 21.07 1.95
N CYS A 60 6.40 20.97 2.81
CA CYS A 60 7.70 21.62 2.61
C CYS A 60 8.73 20.73 1.92
N ASP A 61 8.48 19.43 1.82
CA ASP A 61 9.47 18.42 1.43
C ASP A 61 10.77 18.50 2.27
N LEU A 62 10.62 18.51 3.60
CA LEU A 62 11.72 18.68 4.56
C LEU A 62 11.65 17.68 5.71
N ALA A 63 12.82 17.14 6.11
CA ALA A 63 12.99 16.45 7.37
C ALA A 63 13.15 17.46 8.52
N LEU A 64 12.42 17.26 9.61
CA LEU A 64 12.29 18.22 10.70
C LEU A 64 12.53 17.52 12.05
N CYS A 65 13.11 18.27 12.99
CA CYS A 65 13.10 17.90 14.40
C CYS A 65 11.88 18.50 15.10
N ARG A 66 11.68 18.12 16.37
CA ARG A 66 10.56 18.65 17.18
C ARG A 66 10.55 20.17 17.31
N TYR A 67 11.73 20.80 17.29
CA TYR A 67 11.86 22.26 17.44
C TYR A 67 11.49 23.01 16.17
N CYS A 68 11.84 22.46 14.99
CA CYS A 68 11.40 23.04 13.72
C CYS A 68 9.87 23.03 13.63
N ILE A 69 9.23 21.98 14.14
CA ILE A 69 7.76 21.85 14.12
C ILE A 69 7.07 22.76 15.12
N SER A 70 7.70 23.04 16.27
CA SER A 70 7.14 24.00 17.23
C SER A 70 7.19 25.45 16.77
N THR A 71 7.80 25.73 15.61
CA THR A 71 7.68 27.04 14.97
C THR A 71 6.35 27.15 14.24
N ASP A 72 5.76 28.34 14.18
CA ASP A 72 4.45 28.56 13.52
C ASP A 72 4.46 28.30 11.99
N LYS A 73 5.62 27.96 11.42
CA LYS A 73 5.79 27.67 9.99
C LYS A 73 5.19 26.34 9.54
N HIS A 74 4.85 25.44 10.46
CA HIS A 74 4.40 24.08 10.14
C HIS A 74 3.05 23.69 10.75
N ASN A 75 2.33 24.64 11.37
CA ASN A 75 1.08 24.35 12.11
C ASN A 75 0.00 23.69 11.24
N ASP A 76 -0.13 24.12 9.98
CA ASP A 76 -1.16 23.62 9.04
C ASP A 76 -0.60 22.65 7.99
N HIS A 77 0.62 22.14 8.20
CA HIS A 77 1.27 21.27 7.23
C HIS A 77 0.98 19.80 7.50
N LYS A 78 1.05 18.99 6.43
CA LYS A 78 0.96 17.54 6.54
C LYS A 78 2.29 17.00 7.03
N LEU A 79 2.29 16.35 8.19
CA LEU A 79 3.48 15.82 8.85
C LEU A 79 3.38 14.30 8.97
N LEU A 80 4.47 13.62 8.62
CA LEU A 80 4.65 12.19 8.86
C LEU A 80 5.61 11.96 10.02
N LYS A 81 5.26 11.00 10.88
CA LYS A 81 6.18 10.55 11.92
C LYS A 81 7.02 9.37 11.47
N ILE A 82 8.34 9.51 11.56
CA ILE A 82 9.29 8.47 11.17
C ILE A 82 9.73 7.69 12.41
N TYR A 83 9.75 6.38 12.29
CA TYR A 83 10.19 5.43 13.31
C TYR A 83 11.32 4.56 12.76
N ARG A 84 12.03 3.85 13.65
CA ARG A 84 13.02 2.84 13.29
C ARG A 84 12.52 1.44 13.61
N HIS A 85 12.58 0.55 12.62
CA HIS A 85 12.34 -0.87 12.78
C HIS A 85 13.41 -1.65 12.03
N VAL A 86 14.12 -2.56 12.72
CA VAL A 86 15.21 -3.38 12.14
C VAL A 86 16.19 -2.52 11.33
N TYR A 87 16.67 -1.43 11.94
CA TYR A 87 17.64 -0.50 11.36
C TYR A 87 17.18 0.21 10.07
N LYS A 88 15.87 0.21 9.78
CA LYS A 88 15.29 0.93 8.65
C LYS A 88 14.19 1.88 9.09
N ASP A 89 14.00 2.91 8.27
CA ASP A 89 12.97 3.90 8.47
C ASP A 89 11.61 3.32 8.09
N VAL A 90 10.64 3.55 8.97
CA VAL A 90 9.26 3.09 8.82
C VAL A 90 8.30 4.21 9.19
N VAL A 91 7.11 4.17 8.62
CA VAL A 91 6.00 5.07 8.95
C VAL A 91 4.80 4.26 9.44
N PRO A 92 3.97 4.81 10.33
CA PRO A 92 2.69 4.19 10.67
C PRO A 92 1.84 3.98 9.43
N LEU A 93 1.23 2.81 9.32
CA LEU A 93 0.37 2.48 8.19
C LEU A 93 -0.80 3.47 8.09
N GLU A 94 -1.47 3.75 9.21
CA GLU A 94 -2.62 4.67 9.27
C GLU A 94 -2.28 6.08 8.79
N GLU A 95 -1.11 6.61 9.17
CA GLU A 95 -0.67 7.94 8.70
C GLU A 95 -0.41 7.93 7.20
N MET A 96 0.29 6.90 6.70
CA MET A 96 0.71 6.85 5.29
C MET A 96 -0.44 6.53 4.32
N ASP A 97 -1.41 5.73 4.75
CA ASP A 97 -2.57 5.34 3.94
C ASP A 97 -3.47 6.53 3.60
N SER A 98 -3.41 7.61 4.40
CA SER A 98 -4.08 8.89 4.10
C SER A 98 -3.45 9.66 2.92
N HIS A 99 -2.26 9.25 2.47
CA HIS A 99 -1.50 9.96 1.44
C HIS A 99 -1.23 9.12 0.18
N ILE A 100 -1.07 7.81 0.32
CA ILE A 100 -0.84 6.88 -0.79
C ILE A 100 -1.57 5.55 -0.55
N ASP A 101 -1.95 4.84 -1.62
CA ASP A 101 -2.52 3.50 -1.51
C ASP A 101 -1.46 2.51 -1.00
N CYS A 102 -1.63 2.04 0.23
CA CYS A 102 -0.74 1.07 0.87
C CYS A 102 -1.26 -0.38 0.76
N SER A 103 -2.40 -0.63 0.11
CA SER A 103 -3.10 -1.92 0.13
C SER A 103 -2.29 -3.11 -0.38
N LYS A 104 -1.34 -2.87 -1.29
CA LYS A 104 -0.46 -3.90 -1.88
C LYS A 104 0.93 -3.95 -1.26
N ILE A 105 1.17 -3.17 -0.21
CA ILE A 105 2.43 -3.13 0.53
C ILE A 105 2.27 -3.96 1.80
N GLN A 106 3.20 -4.87 2.04
CA GLN A 106 3.21 -5.64 3.28
C GLN A 106 3.46 -4.75 4.49
N PRO A 107 2.54 -4.70 5.48
CA PRO A 107 2.79 -4.05 6.74
C PRO A 107 3.55 -4.97 7.71
N TYR A 108 4.27 -4.34 8.62
CA TYR A 108 5.03 -4.98 9.69
C TYR A 108 4.46 -4.52 11.03
N LYS A 109 4.55 -5.40 12.04
CA LYS A 109 4.13 -5.06 13.41
C LYS A 109 5.35 -4.58 14.20
N CYS A 110 5.33 -3.33 14.66
CA CYS A 110 6.35 -2.74 15.51
C CYS A 110 5.70 -2.14 16.75
N ASN A 111 6.09 -2.60 17.95
CA ASN A 111 5.56 -2.09 19.23
C ASN A 111 4.02 -2.00 19.27
N LYS A 112 3.35 -3.08 18.84
CA LYS A 112 1.88 -3.20 18.73
C LYS A 112 1.21 -2.28 17.70
N LYS A 113 1.97 -1.52 16.91
CA LYS A 113 1.45 -0.70 15.79
C LYS A 113 1.79 -1.33 14.44
N TRP A 114 0.92 -1.10 13.45
CA TRP A 114 1.20 -1.43 12.06
C TRP A 114 2.02 -0.33 11.41
N VAL A 115 3.13 -0.72 10.78
CA VAL A 115 4.05 0.19 10.11
C VAL A 115 4.39 -0.38 8.73
N ILE A 116 4.78 0.50 7.80
CA ILE A 116 5.35 0.10 6.51
C ILE A 116 6.74 0.69 6.38
N SER A 117 7.65 -0.08 5.80
CA SER A 117 9.03 0.37 5.62
C SER A 117 9.18 1.19 4.35
N LEU A 118 10.01 2.23 4.43
CA LEU A 118 10.39 3.04 3.27
C LEU A 118 11.20 2.22 2.27
N ASN A 119 12.19 1.47 2.78
CA ASN A 119 13.15 0.70 2.00
C ASN A 119 13.13 -0.79 2.39
N PRO A 120 13.68 -1.70 1.56
CA PRO A 120 13.72 -3.11 1.90
C PRO A 120 14.45 -3.36 3.24
N LEU A 121 13.84 -4.17 4.11
CA LEU A 121 14.44 -4.56 5.40
C LEU A 121 15.66 -5.49 5.19
N PRO A 122 16.68 -5.44 6.09
CA PRO A 122 17.96 -6.12 5.89
C PRO A 122 17.92 -7.66 6.02
N HIS A 123 16.80 -8.28 6.43
CA HIS A 123 16.73 -9.74 6.57
C HIS A 123 15.46 -10.34 5.97
N CYS A 124 15.61 -11.26 5.02
CA CYS A 124 15.02 -12.59 5.20
C CYS A 124 16.24 -13.50 5.30
N GLY A 125 16.47 -14.14 6.45
CA GLY A 125 17.52 -15.16 6.55
C GLY A 125 17.38 -16.15 5.38
N SER A 126 18.51 -16.53 4.78
CA SER A 126 18.67 -17.26 3.50
C SER A 126 18.30 -16.38 2.29
N GLY A 127 19.21 -15.99 1.41
CA GLY A 127 20.16 -16.90 0.74
C GLY A 127 19.46 -17.91 -0.17
N SER A 128 18.14 -18.06 -0.09
CA SER A 128 17.38 -18.91 -1.00
C SER A 128 16.54 -18.02 -1.89
N LEU A 129 17.00 -17.90 -3.14
CA LEU A 129 16.12 -17.92 -4.29
C LEU A 129 15.22 -19.16 -4.14
N ILE A 130 14.16 -19.08 -3.33
CA ILE A 130 13.13 -20.12 -3.34
C ILE A 130 12.41 -19.91 -4.66
N VAL A 131 12.87 -20.63 -5.68
CA VAL A 131 12.18 -20.75 -6.97
C VAL A 131 10.73 -21.13 -6.66
N GLY A 132 9.78 -20.26 -7.03
CA GLY A 132 8.36 -20.47 -6.82
C GLY A 132 7.76 -19.98 -5.50
N GLY A 133 8.53 -19.28 -4.65
CA GLY A 133 8.01 -18.70 -3.40
C GLY A 133 7.35 -17.32 -3.59
N PRO A 134 6.41 -16.93 -2.70
CA PRO A 134 5.76 -15.63 -2.73
C PRO A 134 6.75 -14.50 -2.43
N THR A 135 7.12 -13.74 -3.45
CA THR A 135 8.17 -12.72 -3.37
C THR A 135 7.71 -11.37 -3.88
N CYS A 136 8.34 -10.32 -3.38
CA CYS A 136 8.18 -8.95 -3.82
C CYS A 136 8.54 -8.82 -5.30
N ASN A 137 7.69 -8.16 -6.08
CA ASN A 137 7.86 -8.08 -7.53
C ASN A 137 9.19 -7.40 -7.95
N ILE A 138 9.73 -6.52 -7.11
CA ILE A 138 10.96 -5.75 -7.37
C ILE A 138 12.20 -6.41 -6.75
N CYS A 139 12.30 -6.42 -5.43
CA CYS A 139 13.53 -6.88 -4.75
C CYS A 139 13.57 -8.39 -4.45
N LYS A 140 12.54 -9.14 -4.88
CA LYS A 140 12.41 -10.60 -4.68
C LYS A 140 12.44 -11.08 -3.22
N ARG A 141 12.26 -10.17 -2.26
CA ARG A 141 12.10 -10.49 -0.83
C ARG A 141 10.81 -11.26 -0.58
N ARG A 142 10.84 -12.28 0.29
CA ARG A 142 9.63 -13.06 0.65
C ARG A 142 8.55 -12.18 1.27
N LEU A 143 7.30 -12.41 0.85
CA LEU A 143 6.10 -11.82 1.43
C LEU A 143 5.40 -12.83 2.33
N ASN A 144 4.73 -12.34 3.37
CA ASN A 144 3.99 -13.14 4.34
C ASN A 144 2.68 -13.65 3.74
N ASP A 145 2.03 -12.82 2.92
CA ASP A 145 0.79 -13.14 2.20
C ASP A 145 0.90 -12.61 0.76
N PRO A 146 1.22 -13.47 -0.24
CA PRO A 146 1.30 -13.09 -1.66
C PRO A 146 -0.03 -12.75 -2.30
N ASP A 147 -1.13 -13.33 -1.82
CA ASP A 147 -2.45 -13.12 -2.42
C ASP A 147 -2.92 -11.70 -2.08
N GLN A 148 -2.52 -11.20 -0.91
CA GLN A 148 -2.78 -9.85 -0.46
C GLN A 148 -1.72 -8.84 -0.94
N PHE A 149 -0.43 -9.13 -0.77
CA PHE A 149 0.66 -8.17 -0.94
C PHE A 149 1.52 -8.48 -2.17
N ARG A 150 1.99 -7.41 -2.85
CA ARG A 150 2.89 -7.50 -4.01
C ARG A 150 4.25 -6.87 -3.78
N PHE A 151 4.34 -5.98 -2.78
CA PHE A 151 5.54 -5.22 -2.46
C PHE A 151 5.88 -5.34 -0.98
N CYS A 152 7.17 -5.36 -0.66
CA CYS A 152 7.62 -5.41 0.73
C CYS A 152 7.81 -4.03 1.37
N CYS A 153 7.86 -2.96 0.59
CA CYS A 153 8.13 -1.59 1.06
C CYS A 153 7.66 -0.55 0.04
N ILE A 154 7.68 0.72 0.45
CA ILE A 154 7.25 1.85 -0.38
C ILE A 154 8.17 2.00 -1.60
N ALA A 155 9.49 1.96 -1.43
CA ALA A 155 10.44 2.08 -2.54
C ALA A 155 10.22 1.06 -3.67
N CYS A 156 9.91 -0.20 -3.34
CA CYS A 156 9.56 -1.21 -4.34
C CYS A 156 8.28 -0.87 -5.10
N THR A 157 7.28 -0.29 -4.42
CA THR A 157 6.03 0.15 -5.07
C THR A 157 6.34 1.30 -6.05
N VAL A 158 7.18 2.25 -5.60
CA VAL A 158 7.60 3.39 -6.41
C VAL A 158 8.33 2.94 -7.67
N GLU A 159 9.27 2.02 -7.52
CA GLU A 159 10.06 1.49 -8.62
C GLU A 159 9.21 0.70 -9.63
N ALA A 160 8.25 -0.10 -9.16
CA ALA A 160 7.33 -0.83 -10.03
C ALA A 160 6.49 0.10 -10.90
N LEU A 161 5.98 1.19 -10.32
CA LEU A 161 5.22 2.20 -11.06
C LEU A 161 6.09 2.96 -12.06
N ALA A 162 7.37 3.22 -11.72
CA ALA A 162 8.31 3.85 -12.63
C ALA A 162 8.62 2.96 -13.86
N ARG A 163 8.84 1.66 -13.65
CA ARG A 163 9.05 0.68 -14.74
C ARG A 163 7.85 0.60 -15.68
N LYS A 164 6.63 0.61 -15.13
CA LYS A 164 5.38 0.61 -15.91
C LYS A 164 5.24 1.85 -16.81
N ARG A 165 5.67 3.02 -16.35
CA ARG A 165 5.62 4.28 -17.13
C ARG A 165 6.64 4.32 -18.26
N ASN A 166 7.81 3.71 -18.06
CA ASN A 166 8.89 3.72 -19.04
C ASN A 166 8.71 2.69 -20.16
N GLY A 167 7.59 1.96 -20.19
CA GLY A 167 7.32 0.96 -21.24
C GLY A 167 8.21 -0.28 -21.16
N ASP A 168 8.98 -0.44 -20.09
CA ASP A 168 9.84 -1.58 -19.85
C ASP A 168 8.97 -2.78 -19.44
N ARG A 169 8.42 -3.47 -20.44
CA ARG A 169 7.69 -4.74 -20.29
C ARG A 169 8.65 -5.90 -19.98
N GLY A 170 9.56 -5.68 -19.02
CA GLY A 170 10.35 -6.76 -18.44
C GLY A 170 9.47 -7.62 -17.54
N ALA A 171 8.90 -8.68 -18.11
CA ALA A 171 8.31 -9.85 -17.41
C ALA A 171 7.46 -9.53 -16.15
N ILE A 172 6.38 -8.77 -16.34
CA ILE A 172 5.25 -8.72 -15.40
C ILE A 172 3.96 -9.07 -16.14
N ASP A 173 3.98 -10.23 -16.80
CA ASP A 173 2.76 -10.94 -17.16
C ASP A 173 2.53 -12.06 -16.13
N ASP A 174 1.25 -12.33 -15.87
CA ASP A 174 0.67 -13.32 -14.93
C ASP A 174 0.52 -12.95 -13.44
N ALA A 175 -0.30 -11.93 -13.12
CA ALA A 175 -1.10 -11.92 -11.87
C ALA A 175 -2.21 -10.85 -11.80
N PHE A 176 -2.78 -10.37 -12.92
CA PHE A 176 -3.88 -9.38 -12.87
C PHE A 176 -5.19 -9.85 -13.51
N GLU A 177 -5.20 -10.88 -14.36
CA GLU A 177 -6.43 -11.27 -15.10
C GLU A 177 -7.22 -12.48 -14.54
N VAL A 178 -6.78 -13.15 -13.48
CA VAL A 178 -7.46 -14.38 -13.01
C VAL A 178 -8.55 -14.14 -11.96
N ILE A 179 -8.63 -12.95 -11.35
CA ILE A 179 -9.51 -12.74 -10.17
C ILE A 179 -10.95 -12.35 -10.54
N GLN A 180 -11.24 -11.89 -11.75
CA GLN A 180 -12.63 -11.58 -12.15
C GLN A 180 -13.46 -12.80 -12.58
N ASN A 181 -12.85 -13.96 -12.83
CA ASN A 181 -13.56 -15.15 -13.34
C ASN A 181 -13.99 -16.17 -12.26
N VAL A 182 -13.64 -15.98 -10.98
CA VAL A 182 -13.96 -16.95 -9.91
C VAL A 182 -15.36 -16.74 -9.33
N VAL A 183 -15.94 -15.53 -9.44
CA VAL A 183 -17.23 -15.22 -8.78
C VAL A 183 -18.45 -15.81 -9.53
N ILE A 184 -18.33 -16.16 -10.83
CA ILE A 184 -19.46 -16.69 -11.62
C ILE A 184 -19.63 -18.21 -11.50
N ARG A 185 -18.63 -18.97 -10.99
CA ARG A 185 -18.72 -20.45 -10.89
C ARG A 185 -19.09 -20.98 -9.50
N ARG A 186 -19.66 -20.15 -8.62
CA ARG A 186 -20.40 -20.66 -7.44
C ARG A 186 -21.82 -21.11 -7.82
N LYS A 187 -21.95 -22.16 -8.64
CA LYS A 187 -23.10 -23.08 -8.56
C LYS A 187 -22.63 -24.38 -7.95
N ARG A 188 -22.82 -24.49 -6.62
CA ARG A 188 -22.64 -25.72 -5.84
C ARG A 188 -23.44 -26.86 -6.50
N ARG A 189 -22.78 -27.89 -7.05
CA ARG A 189 -23.44 -29.19 -7.28
C ARG A 189 -23.51 -29.90 -5.93
N ARG A 190 -24.73 -30.23 -5.49
CA ARG A 190 -24.98 -31.12 -4.36
C ARG A 190 -24.27 -32.45 -4.65
N LYS A 191 -23.42 -32.94 -3.73
CA LYS A 191 -23.03 -34.36 -3.72
C LYS A 191 -24.31 -35.17 -3.47
N GLY A 192 -24.63 -36.10 -4.36
CA GLY A 192 -25.74 -37.05 -4.16
C GLY A 192 -25.49 -37.94 -2.93
N LEU A 193 -26.55 -38.58 -2.43
CA LEU A 193 -26.46 -39.53 -1.32
C LEU A 193 -25.50 -40.68 -1.66
N PRO A 194 -24.56 -41.05 -0.77
CA PRO A 194 -23.66 -42.16 -1.01
C PRO A 194 -24.40 -43.51 -0.95
N GLN A 195 -24.30 -44.31 -2.00
CA GLN A 195 -24.76 -45.70 -2.01
C GLN A 195 -23.75 -46.60 -1.30
N ARG A 196 -24.21 -47.45 -0.37
CA ARG A 196 -23.39 -48.47 0.29
C ARG A 196 -23.22 -49.68 -0.63
N ALA A 197 -22.04 -50.31 -0.59
CA ALA A 197 -21.76 -51.54 -1.32
C ALA A 197 -22.56 -52.74 -0.77
N PRO A 198 -22.94 -53.72 -1.61
CA PRO A 198 -23.60 -54.94 -1.15
C PRO A 198 -22.61 -55.83 -0.39
N MET A 199 -23.05 -56.44 0.70
CA MET A 199 -22.27 -57.46 1.41
C MET A 199 -22.26 -58.76 0.61
N LYS A 200 -21.08 -59.38 0.49
CA LYS A 200 -20.94 -60.80 0.10
C LYS A 200 -21.08 -61.67 1.34
#